data_AF-A0A1F8T641-F1
#
_entry.id   AF-A0A1F8T641-F1
#
_cell.length_a   1.000
_cell.length_b   1.000
_cell.length_c   1.000
_cell.angle_alpha   90.00
_cell.angle_beta   90.00
_cell.angle_gamma   90.00
#
_symmetry.space_group_name_H-M   'P 1'
#
loop_
_entity.id
_entity.type
_entity.pdbx_description
1 polymer ?
#
loop_
_entity_poly.entity_id
_entity_poly.type
_entity_poly.pdbx_seq_one_letter_code
_entity_poly.pdbx_strand_id
1 'polypeptide(L)'
;AAITFSSGYVTNLTCVSTLIGRRDYVFSDKLNHASIVDGCLLSGAKFVRFRHKDMADLEARLNEAPAGAAKLVVSDAVFSMDGDISDLPNLARLCRETGAWLMIDEAHSLGVLGEKGHGIEEHFGLSGVVDIKMGTLSKTIPSIGGYVAGSAEMVSYLRHQARGYVFSAALPPAQAAAALEAFEVIDAEPWRVEALRRNSRQFIDGLRRRGLDTLNTQTAIVPILCGEDEAAYRMTSACQNDALFVLPVVSPAVPAGLARLRATVTAAHTRDEISSALDIFERAGRHSGVIS
;
A
#
# COMPACT_ATOMS: atom_id res chain seq x y z
N ALA A 1 4.20 -11.77 -17.53
CA ALA A 1 5.41 -10.99 -17.90
C ALA A 1 5.54 -9.79 -16.97
N ALA A 2 6.69 -9.08 -16.97
CA ALA A 2 6.87 -7.87 -16.17
C ALA A 2 7.70 -6.77 -16.88
N ILE A 3 7.52 -5.52 -16.41
CA ILE A 3 8.27 -4.32 -16.80
C ILE A 3 8.62 -3.50 -15.57
N THR A 4 9.83 -2.94 -15.52
CA THR A 4 10.34 -2.13 -14.40
C THR A 4 10.40 -0.65 -14.74
N PHE A 5 10.24 0.21 -13.74
CA PHE A 5 10.36 1.66 -13.83
C PHE A 5 11.26 2.20 -12.70
N SER A 6 11.65 3.49 -12.81
CA SER A 6 12.61 4.15 -11.93
C SER A 6 12.15 4.35 -10.47
N SER A 7 10.85 4.27 -10.18
CA SER A 7 10.30 4.29 -8.81
C SER A 7 8.88 3.71 -8.77
N GLY A 8 8.40 3.34 -7.58
CA GLY A 8 6.99 2.98 -7.39
C GLY A 8 6.02 4.10 -7.80
N TYR A 9 6.37 5.37 -7.52
CA TYR A 9 5.56 6.51 -7.95
C TYR A 9 5.42 6.58 -9.48
N VAL A 10 6.54 6.53 -10.21
CA VAL A 10 6.55 6.57 -11.68
C VAL A 10 5.83 5.36 -12.26
N THR A 11 5.92 4.20 -11.61
CA THR A 11 5.24 2.96 -12.02
C THR A 11 3.73 3.14 -12.09
N ASN A 12 3.10 3.59 -11.00
CA ASN A 12 1.66 3.86 -10.96
C ASN A 12 1.24 4.94 -11.97
N LEU A 13 1.91 6.10 -11.91
CA LEU A 13 1.65 7.24 -12.79
C LEU A 13 1.62 6.79 -14.24
N THR A 14 2.67 6.10 -14.66
CA THR A 14 2.90 5.68 -16.05
C THR A 14 2.00 4.54 -16.47
N CYS A 15 1.74 3.57 -15.60
CA CYS A 15 0.85 2.46 -15.90
C CYS A 15 -0.58 2.96 -16.18
N VAL A 16 -1.15 3.72 -15.24
CA VAL A 16 -2.53 4.22 -15.35
C VAL A 16 -2.64 5.20 -16.52
N SER A 17 -1.71 6.14 -16.67
CA SER A 17 -1.78 7.16 -17.73
C SER A 17 -1.55 6.63 -19.14
N THR A 18 -1.03 5.40 -19.28
CA THR A 18 -0.75 4.78 -20.58
C THR A 18 -1.86 3.81 -20.99
N LEU A 19 -2.44 3.07 -20.04
CA LEU A 19 -3.43 2.03 -20.34
C LEU A 19 -4.84 2.56 -20.56
N ILE A 20 -5.17 3.70 -19.94
CA ILE A 20 -6.53 4.26 -19.95
C ILE A 20 -6.46 5.68 -20.52
N GLY A 21 -7.47 6.08 -21.31
CA GLY A 21 -7.50 7.38 -21.97
C GLY A 21 -8.84 8.12 -21.84
N ARG A 22 -9.00 9.21 -22.61
CA ARG A 22 -10.13 10.17 -22.53
C ARG A 22 -11.53 9.59 -22.70
N ARG A 23 -11.67 8.37 -23.24
CA ARG A 23 -12.96 7.71 -23.48
C ARG A 23 -13.29 6.65 -22.43
N ASP A 24 -12.39 6.46 -21.47
CA ASP A 24 -12.40 5.37 -20.52
C ASP A 24 -12.60 5.89 -19.09
N TYR A 25 -12.75 4.97 -18.15
CA TYR A 25 -13.04 5.25 -16.75
C TYR A 25 -12.00 4.61 -15.83
N VAL A 26 -11.59 5.37 -14.82
CA VAL A 26 -10.80 4.84 -13.71
C VAL A 26 -11.57 5.02 -12.40
N PHE A 27 -11.81 3.92 -11.71
CA PHE A 27 -12.45 3.85 -10.41
C PHE A 27 -11.38 3.62 -9.35
N SER A 28 -11.10 4.63 -8.54
CA SER A 28 -10.04 4.59 -7.52
C SER A 28 -10.63 4.64 -6.13
N ASP A 29 -10.13 3.80 -5.23
CA ASP A 29 -10.41 3.95 -3.81
C ASP A 29 -10.01 5.36 -3.36
N LYS A 30 -10.80 5.96 -2.46
CA LYS A 30 -10.55 7.31 -1.99
C LYS A 30 -9.23 7.44 -1.21
N LEU A 31 -8.70 6.38 -0.62
CA LEU A 31 -7.43 6.44 0.10
C LEU A 31 -6.22 5.95 -0.72
N ASN A 32 -6.41 5.70 -2.03
CA ASN A 32 -5.30 5.31 -2.88
C ASN A 32 -4.14 6.30 -2.87
N HIS A 33 -2.93 5.76 -3.01
CA HIS A 33 -1.69 6.51 -3.04
C HIS A 33 -1.69 7.63 -4.09
N ALA A 34 -1.01 8.74 -3.79
CA ALA A 34 -0.95 9.92 -4.64
C ALA A 34 -0.50 9.62 -6.08
N SER A 35 0.42 8.68 -6.27
CA SER A 35 0.86 8.28 -7.62
C SER A 35 -0.25 7.69 -8.49
N ILE A 36 -1.22 6.98 -7.89
CA ILE A 36 -2.39 6.46 -8.61
C ILE A 36 -3.27 7.62 -9.02
N VAL A 37 -3.53 8.56 -8.09
CA VAL A 37 -4.31 9.77 -8.35
C VAL A 37 -3.69 10.58 -9.48
N ASP A 38 -2.38 10.81 -9.44
CA ASP A 38 -1.66 11.55 -10.48
C ASP A 38 -1.69 10.82 -11.82
N GLY A 39 -1.59 9.48 -11.82
CA GLY A 39 -1.81 8.65 -13.01
C GLY A 39 -3.20 8.81 -13.61
N CYS A 40 -4.24 8.80 -12.77
CA CYS A 40 -5.62 9.01 -13.19
C CYS A 40 -5.81 10.41 -13.80
N LEU A 41 -5.28 11.45 -13.16
CA LEU A 41 -5.35 12.82 -13.67
C LEU A 41 -4.62 12.97 -15.01
N LEU A 42 -3.43 12.39 -15.13
CA LEU A 42 -2.61 12.44 -16.34
C LEU A 42 -3.22 11.66 -17.51
N SER A 43 -3.93 10.57 -17.24
CA SER A 43 -4.60 9.75 -18.26
C SER A 43 -5.64 10.52 -19.09
N GLY A 44 -6.23 11.57 -18.51
CA GLY A 44 -7.38 12.28 -19.07
C GLY A 44 -8.68 11.47 -19.11
N ALA A 45 -8.69 10.27 -18.53
CA ALA A 45 -9.87 9.43 -18.37
C ALA A 45 -10.90 10.06 -17.41
N LYS A 46 -12.12 9.54 -17.42
CA LYS A 46 -13.10 9.91 -16.40
C LYS A 46 -12.66 9.30 -15.06
N PHE A 47 -12.09 10.15 -14.22
CA PHE A 47 -11.62 9.77 -12.88
C PHE A 47 -12.77 9.80 -11.87
N VAL A 48 -13.11 8.63 -11.32
CA VAL A 48 -14.19 8.44 -10.36
C VAL A 48 -13.60 7.85 -9.08
N ARG A 49 -13.80 8.53 -7.94
CA ARG A 49 -13.37 8.02 -6.63
C ARG A 49 -14.54 7.41 -5.89
N PHE A 50 -14.40 6.19 -5.39
CA PHE A 50 -15.39 5.56 -4.51
C PHE A 50 -14.96 5.65 -3.05
N ARG A 51 -15.93 5.63 -2.13
CA ARG A 51 -15.65 5.67 -0.68
C ARG A 51 -14.76 4.49 -0.29
N HIS A 52 -13.85 4.73 0.64
CA HIS A 52 -12.83 3.76 1.03
C HIS A 52 -13.46 2.42 1.44
N LYS A 53 -13.08 1.34 0.72
CA LYS A 53 -13.60 -0.03 0.89
C LYS A 53 -15.13 -0.18 0.85
N ASP A 54 -15.84 0.78 0.25
CA ASP A 54 -17.29 0.73 0.08
C ASP A 54 -17.63 0.10 -1.28
N MET A 55 -17.87 -1.21 -1.27
CA MET A 55 -18.16 -1.97 -2.47
C MET A 55 -19.52 -1.62 -3.09
N ALA A 56 -20.47 -1.14 -2.30
CA ALA A 56 -21.76 -0.67 -2.80
C ALA A 56 -21.61 0.66 -3.56
N ASP A 57 -20.78 1.58 -3.05
CA ASP A 57 -20.42 2.82 -3.77
C ASP A 57 -19.68 2.52 -5.08
N LEU A 58 -18.74 1.56 -5.04
CA LEU A 58 -18.02 1.12 -6.24
C LEU A 58 -18.99 0.54 -7.28
N GLU A 59 -19.86 -0.38 -6.88
CA GLU A 59 -20.85 -1.00 -7.77
C GLU A 59 -21.78 0.04 -8.41
N ALA A 60 -22.32 0.97 -7.61
CA ALA A 60 -23.15 2.06 -8.12
C ALA A 60 -22.42 2.88 -9.19
N ARG A 61 -21.17 3.25 -8.95
CA ARG A 61 -20.34 4.02 -9.90
C ARG A 61 -19.99 3.24 -11.15
N LEU A 62 -19.69 1.94 -11.02
CA LEU A 62 -19.40 1.07 -12.17
C LEU A 62 -20.61 1.00 -13.11
N ASN A 63 -21.82 0.92 -12.55
CA ASN A 63 -23.08 0.88 -13.31
C ASN A 63 -23.42 2.19 -14.02
N GLU A 64 -22.86 3.33 -13.58
CA GLU A 64 -23.00 4.62 -14.28
C GLU A 64 -22.12 4.73 -15.54
N ALA A 65 -21.08 3.90 -15.66
CA ALA A 65 -20.19 3.96 -16.82
C ALA A 65 -20.81 3.30 -18.05
N PRO A 66 -20.68 3.91 -19.25
CA PRO A 66 -21.20 3.34 -20.50
C PRO A 66 -20.67 1.92 -20.75
N ALA A 67 -21.54 1.05 -21.28
CA ALA A 67 -21.18 -0.35 -21.56
C ALA A 67 -19.94 -0.50 -22.45
N GLY A 68 -19.76 0.38 -23.44
CA GLY A 68 -18.62 0.36 -24.37
C GLY A 68 -17.35 1.08 -23.90
N ALA A 69 -17.34 1.70 -22.72
CA ALA A 69 -16.14 2.32 -22.17
C ALA A 69 -15.25 1.29 -21.48
N ALA A 70 -13.93 1.38 -21.68
CA ALA A 70 -12.99 0.59 -20.88
C ALA A 70 -13.02 1.09 -19.42
N LYS A 71 -12.91 0.16 -18.48
CA LYS A 71 -13.02 0.42 -17.05
C LYS A 71 -11.82 -0.17 -16.35
N LEU A 72 -11.16 0.63 -15.51
CA LEU A 72 -10.09 0.19 -14.63
C LEU A 72 -10.49 0.47 -13.18
N VAL A 73 -10.55 -0.56 -12.34
CA VAL A 73 -10.63 -0.42 -10.89
C VAL A 73 -9.22 -0.50 -10.33
N VAL A 74 -8.84 0.47 -9.49
CA VAL A 74 -7.52 0.52 -8.86
C VAL A 74 -7.68 0.59 -7.35
N SER A 75 -6.93 -0.24 -6.62
CA SER A 75 -6.85 -0.20 -5.16
C SER A 75 -5.43 -0.50 -4.68
N ASP A 76 -4.97 0.16 -3.62
CA ASP A 76 -3.89 -0.36 -2.79
C ASP A 76 -4.30 -1.73 -2.20
N ALA A 77 -3.36 -2.68 -2.12
CA ALA A 77 -3.55 -3.93 -1.40
C ALA A 77 -3.60 -3.68 0.12
N VAL A 78 -2.67 -2.85 0.59
CA VAL A 78 -2.55 -2.41 1.99
C VAL A 78 -2.44 -0.90 1.99
N PHE A 79 -3.39 -0.23 2.64
CA PHE A 79 -3.43 1.22 2.66
C PHE A 79 -2.37 1.77 3.60
N SER A 80 -1.45 2.56 3.04
CA SER A 80 -0.21 2.91 3.73
C SER A 80 -0.40 3.70 5.02
N MET A 81 -1.50 4.44 5.20
CA MET A 81 -1.74 5.27 6.40
C MET A 81 -2.55 4.57 7.49
N ASP A 82 -3.38 3.60 7.11
CA ASP A 82 -4.36 2.96 8.00
C ASP A 82 -3.96 1.50 8.31
N GLY A 83 -3.12 0.90 7.46
CA GLY A 83 -2.59 -0.45 7.63
C GLY A 83 -3.63 -1.55 7.43
N ASP A 84 -4.80 -1.21 6.91
CA ASP A 84 -5.86 -2.14 6.59
C ASP A 84 -5.75 -2.66 5.15
N ILE A 85 -6.42 -3.78 4.90
CA ILE A 85 -6.31 -4.56 3.65
C ILE A 85 -7.56 -4.30 2.81
N SER A 86 -7.40 -4.17 1.49
CA SER A 86 -8.53 -4.04 0.55
C SER A 86 -9.36 -5.33 0.46
N ASP A 87 -10.64 -5.18 0.10
CA ASP A 87 -11.58 -6.29 -0.07
C ASP A 87 -11.42 -6.93 -1.46
N LEU A 88 -10.31 -7.65 -1.66
CA LEU A 88 -10.01 -8.31 -2.93
C LEU A 88 -11.16 -9.21 -3.42
N PRO A 89 -11.81 -10.05 -2.57
CA PRO A 89 -12.90 -10.91 -3.04
C PRO A 89 -14.03 -10.12 -3.73
N ASN A 90 -14.48 -9.02 -3.15
CA ASN A 90 -15.55 -8.22 -3.75
C ASN A 90 -15.07 -7.33 -4.90
N LEU A 91 -13.85 -6.80 -4.83
CA LEU A 91 -13.23 -6.08 -5.96
C LEU A 91 -13.17 -6.98 -7.20
N ALA A 92 -12.62 -8.18 -7.06
CA ALA A 92 -12.51 -9.16 -8.14
C ALA A 92 -13.87 -9.56 -8.70
N ARG A 93 -14.86 -9.81 -7.83
CA ARG A 93 -16.23 -10.13 -8.23
C ARG A 93 -16.84 -9.01 -9.08
N LEU A 94 -16.79 -7.77 -8.59
CA LEU A 94 -17.36 -6.60 -9.30
C LEU A 94 -16.64 -6.34 -10.62
N CYS A 95 -15.32 -6.46 -10.67
CA CYS A 95 -14.55 -6.29 -11.90
C CYS A 95 -14.96 -7.31 -12.96
N ARG A 96 -15.10 -8.58 -12.56
CA ARG A 96 -15.58 -9.65 -13.46
C ARG A 96 -17.00 -9.42 -13.96
N GLU A 97 -17.92 -9.03 -13.08
CA GLU A 97 -19.33 -8.79 -13.44
C GLU A 97 -19.51 -7.59 -14.38
N THR A 98 -18.65 -6.57 -14.25
CA THR A 98 -18.74 -5.31 -15.01
C THR A 98 -17.77 -5.23 -16.20
N GLY A 99 -16.93 -6.26 -16.38
CA GLY A 99 -15.89 -6.30 -17.41
C GLY A 99 -14.79 -5.25 -17.20
N ALA A 100 -14.57 -4.81 -15.97
CA ALA A 100 -13.48 -3.89 -15.63
C ALA A 100 -12.17 -4.66 -15.37
N TRP A 101 -11.05 -4.04 -15.72
CA TRP A 101 -9.74 -4.50 -15.27
C TRP A 101 -9.53 -4.18 -13.81
N LEU A 102 -8.84 -5.07 -13.10
CA LEU A 102 -8.41 -4.86 -11.72
C LEU A 102 -6.90 -4.63 -11.65
N MET A 103 -6.52 -3.45 -11.16
CA MET A 103 -5.15 -3.14 -10.78
C MET A 103 -5.01 -3.07 -9.26
N ILE A 104 -4.04 -3.81 -8.73
CA ILE A 104 -3.69 -3.75 -7.32
C ILE A 104 -2.25 -3.22 -7.15
N ASP A 105 -2.09 -2.22 -6.29
CA ASP A 105 -0.78 -1.77 -5.81
C ASP A 105 -0.35 -2.62 -4.60
N GLU A 106 0.62 -3.49 -4.82
CA GLU A 106 1.18 -4.44 -3.84
C GLU A 106 2.38 -3.84 -3.06
N ALA A 107 2.62 -2.53 -3.12
CA ALA A 107 3.82 -1.93 -2.55
C ALA A 107 3.96 -2.15 -1.03
N HIS A 108 2.85 -2.35 -0.33
CA HIS A 108 2.83 -2.59 1.13
C HIS A 108 2.39 -4.00 1.52
N SER A 109 2.12 -4.88 0.56
CA SER A 109 1.66 -6.26 0.79
C SER A 109 2.70 -7.31 0.39
N LEU A 110 3.57 -7.04 -0.59
CA LEU A 110 4.64 -7.97 -0.95
C LEU A 110 5.60 -8.18 0.24
N GLY A 111 5.87 -9.44 0.59
CA GLY A 111 6.59 -9.88 1.78
C GLY A 111 5.86 -9.67 3.11
N VAL A 112 4.58 -9.32 3.07
CA VAL A 112 3.75 -9.02 4.25
C VAL A 112 2.48 -9.87 4.28
N LEU A 113 1.73 -9.87 3.18
CA LEU A 113 0.47 -10.58 3.03
C LEU A 113 0.68 -11.96 2.41
N GLY A 114 -0.17 -12.90 2.83
CA GLY A 114 -0.06 -14.32 2.45
C GLY A 114 0.82 -15.11 3.42
N GLU A 115 0.85 -16.44 3.25
CA GLU A 115 1.66 -17.31 4.10
C GLU A 115 3.16 -17.11 3.82
N LYS A 116 3.51 -17.03 2.53
CA LYS A 116 4.86 -16.87 1.99
C LYS A 116 5.21 -15.43 1.61
N GLY A 117 4.26 -14.50 1.71
CA GLY A 117 4.51 -13.08 1.42
C GLY A 117 4.31 -12.72 -0.06
N HIS A 118 3.53 -13.50 -0.81
CA HIS A 118 3.28 -13.27 -2.24
C HIS A 118 2.22 -12.20 -2.52
N GLY A 119 1.68 -11.57 -1.48
CA GLY A 119 0.77 -10.43 -1.61
C GLY A 119 -0.70 -10.79 -1.41
N ILE A 120 -1.58 -9.95 -1.93
CA ILE A 120 -3.01 -10.01 -1.58
C ILE A 120 -3.73 -11.24 -2.15
N GLU A 121 -3.35 -11.73 -3.33
CA GLU A 121 -3.96 -12.92 -3.90
C GLU A 121 -3.67 -14.17 -3.07
N GLU A 122 -2.45 -14.31 -2.56
CA GLU A 122 -2.08 -15.41 -1.64
C GLU A 122 -2.86 -15.28 -0.33
N HIS A 123 -2.99 -14.06 0.21
CA HIS A 123 -3.72 -13.80 1.45
C HIS A 123 -5.18 -14.28 1.41
N PHE A 124 -5.86 -14.11 0.28
CA PHE A 124 -7.25 -14.54 0.11
C PHE A 124 -7.40 -15.90 -0.60
N GLY A 125 -6.31 -16.51 -1.07
CA GLY A 125 -6.38 -17.73 -1.88
C GLY A 125 -7.05 -17.54 -3.24
N LEU A 126 -6.97 -16.32 -3.80
CA LEU A 126 -7.62 -15.92 -5.06
C LEU A 126 -6.56 -15.65 -6.14
N SER A 127 -5.95 -16.72 -6.67
CA SER A 127 -4.91 -16.59 -7.70
C SER A 127 -5.49 -16.19 -9.05
N GLY A 128 -4.86 -15.21 -9.71
CA GLY A 128 -5.17 -14.82 -11.09
C GLY A 128 -6.43 -13.96 -11.24
N VAL A 129 -6.86 -13.29 -10.19
CA VAL A 129 -8.00 -12.35 -10.21
C VAL A 129 -7.57 -10.91 -10.44
N VAL A 130 -6.29 -10.60 -10.25
CA VAL A 130 -5.69 -9.27 -10.50
C VAL A 130 -5.06 -9.25 -11.89
N ASP A 131 -5.57 -8.38 -12.76
CA ASP A 131 -5.06 -8.22 -14.13
C ASP A 131 -3.70 -7.51 -14.16
N ILE A 132 -3.54 -6.51 -13.28
CA ILE A 132 -2.38 -5.62 -13.24
C ILE A 132 -1.83 -5.57 -11.82
N LYS A 133 -0.71 -6.25 -11.59
CA LYS A 133 0.01 -6.22 -10.31
C LYS A 133 1.07 -5.15 -10.37
N MET A 134 0.88 -4.07 -9.64
CA MET A 134 1.90 -3.05 -9.43
C MET A 134 2.65 -3.36 -8.15
N GLY A 135 3.97 -3.17 -8.14
CA GLY A 135 4.75 -3.23 -6.91
C GLY A 135 5.89 -2.22 -6.89
N THR A 136 6.45 -1.97 -5.71
CA THR A 136 7.65 -1.15 -5.54
C THR A 136 8.85 -2.01 -5.18
N LEU A 137 10.04 -1.59 -5.63
CA LEU A 137 11.30 -2.25 -5.32
C LEU A 137 12.05 -1.57 -4.16
N SER A 138 11.38 -0.69 -3.41
CA SER A 138 12.02 0.23 -2.45
C SER A 138 11.44 0.15 -1.03
N LYS A 139 10.85 -1.00 -0.67
CA LYS A 139 10.20 -1.24 0.64
C LYS A 139 10.68 -2.58 1.18
N THR A 140 9.84 -3.61 1.13
CA THR A 140 10.23 -4.99 1.45
C THR A 140 11.44 -5.42 0.61
N ILE A 141 11.42 -5.08 -0.68
CA ILE A 141 12.56 -5.23 -1.57
C ILE A 141 13.54 -4.07 -1.29
N PRO A 142 14.80 -4.34 -0.89
CA PRO A 142 15.79 -3.33 -0.52
C PRO A 142 16.55 -2.82 -1.77
N SER A 143 15.83 -2.18 -2.69
CA SER A 143 16.38 -1.63 -3.93
C SER A 143 15.72 -0.27 -4.26
N ILE A 144 15.72 0.12 -5.53
CA ILE A 144 14.99 1.26 -6.06
C ILE A 144 14.22 0.82 -7.31
N GLY A 145 13.06 1.44 -7.53
CA GLY A 145 12.22 1.18 -8.70
C GLY A 145 10.81 0.76 -8.35
N GLY A 146 10.09 0.35 -9.38
CA GLY A 146 8.84 -0.37 -9.25
C GLY A 146 8.61 -1.23 -10.49
N TYR A 147 7.56 -2.04 -10.47
CA TYR A 147 7.23 -2.93 -11.57
C TYR A 147 5.73 -3.01 -11.80
N VAL A 148 5.38 -3.37 -13.04
CA VAL A 148 4.06 -3.87 -13.40
C VAL A 148 4.22 -5.30 -13.90
N ALA A 149 3.42 -6.21 -13.37
CA ALA A 149 3.31 -7.59 -13.81
C ALA A 149 1.87 -7.90 -14.24
N GLY A 150 1.74 -8.68 -15.32
CA GLY A 150 0.46 -9.08 -15.90
C GLY A 150 0.66 -9.78 -17.25
N SER A 151 -0.27 -9.61 -18.19
CA SER A 151 -0.19 -10.23 -19.52
C SER A 151 1.04 -9.77 -20.32
N ALA A 152 1.53 -10.64 -21.20
CA ALA A 152 2.69 -10.33 -22.05
C ALA A 152 2.37 -9.20 -23.04
N GLU A 153 1.15 -9.16 -23.53
CA GLU A 153 0.61 -8.14 -24.43
C GLU A 153 0.60 -6.77 -23.75
N MET A 154 0.08 -6.68 -22.52
CA MET A 154 0.07 -5.43 -21.75
C MET A 154 1.50 -4.95 -21.47
N VAL A 155 2.38 -5.85 -21.03
CA VAL A 155 3.79 -5.50 -20.77
C VAL A 155 4.50 -5.03 -22.03
N SER A 156 4.28 -5.70 -23.17
CA SER A 156 4.81 -5.28 -24.46
C SER A 156 4.28 -3.91 -24.87
N TYR A 157 2.97 -3.67 -24.69
CA TYR A 157 2.35 -2.37 -24.97
C TYR A 157 2.99 -1.25 -24.12
N LEU A 158 3.13 -1.47 -22.81
CA LEU A 158 3.77 -0.51 -21.90
C LEU A 158 5.22 -0.21 -22.31
N ARG A 159 6.01 -1.19 -22.75
CA ARG A 159 7.39 -0.95 -23.21
C ARG A 159 7.48 0.03 -24.39
N HIS A 160 6.46 0.05 -25.25
CA HIS A 160 6.47 0.89 -26.46
C HIS A 160 5.73 2.22 -26.28
N GLN A 161 4.71 2.27 -25.42
CA GLN A 161 3.83 3.45 -25.30
C GLN A 161 4.06 4.25 -24.02
N ALA A 162 4.60 3.63 -22.97
CA ALA A 162 4.63 4.25 -21.67
C ALA A 162 5.79 5.26 -21.58
N ARG A 163 5.44 6.55 -21.57
CA ARG A 163 6.42 7.65 -21.62
C ARG A 163 7.43 7.62 -20.47
N GLY A 164 6.99 7.25 -19.26
CA GLY A 164 7.86 7.10 -18.10
C GLY A 164 8.83 5.94 -18.17
N TYR A 165 8.63 4.99 -19.11
CA TYR A 165 9.62 3.97 -19.45
C TYR A 165 10.56 4.45 -20.56
N VAL A 166 9.99 4.97 -21.67
CA VAL A 166 10.76 5.33 -22.88
C VAL A 166 11.70 6.51 -22.66
N PHE A 167 11.28 7.52 -21.90
CA PHE A 167 12.01 8.79 -21.72
C PHE A 167 12.64 8.93 -20.34
N SER A 168 12.86 7.83 -19.63
CA SER A 168 13.52 7.82 -18.31
C SER A 168 14.70 6.85 -18.31
N ALA A 169 15.66 7.07 -17.40
CA ALA A 169 16.78 6.16 -17.23
C ALA A 169 16.30 4.81 -16.66
N ALA A 170 16.91 3.72 -17.13
CA ALA A 170 16.69 2.39 -16.58
C ALA A 170 17.23 2.28 -15.14
N LEU A 171 16.80 1.22 -14.44
CA LEU A 171 17.35 0.89 -13.13
C LEU A 171 18.86 0.62 -13.23
N PRO A 172 19.66 1.10 -12.26
CA PRO A 172 21.07 0.73 -12.18
C PRO A 172 21.23 -0.80 -12.10
N PRO A 173 22.19 -1.42 -12.82
CA PRO A 173 22.35 -2.87 -12.84
C PRO A 173 22.49 -3.50 -11.44
N ALA A 174 23.23 -2.86 -10.53
CA ALA A 174 23.38 -3.33 -9.15
C ALA A 174 22.04 -3.34 -8.37
N GLN A 175 21.17 -2.36 -8.63
CA GLN A 175 19.86 -2.28 -8.00
C GLN A 175 18.90 -3.33 -8.57
N ALA A 176 18.96 -3.57 -9.88
CA ALA A 176 18.21 -4.67 -10.50
C ALA A 176 18.64 -6.04 -9.96
N ALA A 177 19.95 -6.26 -9.77
CA ALA A 177 20.48 -7.48 -9.17
C ALA A 177 20.04 -7.66 -7.71
N ALA A 178 20.11 -6.59 -6.89
CA ALA A 178 19.64 -6.62 -5.51
C ALA A 178 18.13 -6.91 -5.40
N ALA A 179 17.33 -6.35 -6.32
CA ALA A 179 15.90 -6.62 -6.37
C ALA A 179 15.61 -8.08 -6.74
N LEU A 180 16.32 -8.62 -7.73
CA LEU A 180 16.20 -10.03 -8.13
C LEU A 180 16.51 -10.97 -6.97
N GLU A 181 17.65 -10.78 -6.30
CA GLU A 181 18.05 -11.59 -5.15
C GLU A 181 17.05 -11.49 -4.00
N ALA A 182 16.48 -10.30 -3.75
CA ALA A 182 15.49 -10.14 -2.71
C ALA A 182 14.20 -10.94 -2.95
N PHE A 183 13.78 -11.14 -4.19
CA PHE A 183 12.66 -12.04 -4.50
C PHE A 183 13.01 -13.50 -4.19
N GLU A 184 14.20 -13.96 -4.58
CA GLU A 184 14.69 -15.31 -4.25
C GLU A 184 14.75 -15.53 -2.73
N VAL A 185 15.20 -14.53 -1.97
CA VAL A 185 15.24 -14.57 -0.50
C VAL A 185 13.84 -14.64 0.10
N ILE A 186 12.85 -13.89 -0.43
CA ILE A 186 11.46 -13.96 0.06
C ILE A 186 10.92 -15.38 -0.08
N ASP A 187 11.20 -16.05 -1.20
CA ASP A 187 10.76 -17.42 -1.45
C ASP A 187 11.51 -18.45 -0.58
N ALA A 188 12.81 -18.27 -0.40
CA ALA A 188 13.66 -19.18 0.36
C ALA A 188 13.51 -19.03 1.89
N GLU A 189 13.08 -17.86 2.38
CA GLU A 189 13.07 -17.53 3.81
C GLU A 189 11.66 -17.15 4.34
N PRO A 190 10.67 -18.07 4.27
CA PRO A 190 9.30 -17.81 4.74
C PRO A 190 9.23 -17.49 6.25
N TRP A 191 10.25 -17.88 7.01
CA TRP A 191 10.39 -17.53 8.43
C TRP A 191 10.36 -16.01 8.67
N ARG A 192 10.78 -15.19 7.70
CA ARG A 192 10.71 -13.72 7.81
C ARG A 192 9.28 -13.22 7.86
N VAL A 193 8.41 -13.77 7.02
CA VAL A 193 6.99 -13.42 6.98
C VAL A 193 6.29 -13.90 8.25
N GLU A 194 6.63 -15.10 8.73
CA GLU A 194 6.15 -15.60 10.03
C GLU A 194 6.58 -14.70 11.19
N ALA A 195 7.85 -14.32 11.24
CA ALA A 195 8.41 -13.44 12.26
C ALA A 195 7.74 -12.06 12.21
N LEU A 196 7.59 -11.47 11.03
CA LEU A 196 6.89 -10.20 10.83
C LEU A 196 5.46 -10.29 11.38
N ARG A 197 4.71 -11.31 10.99
CA ARG A 197 3.31 -11.50 11.41
C ARG A 197 3.20 -11.64 12.93
N ARG A 198 4.07 -12.42 13.56
CA ARG A 198 4.14 -12.55 15.02
C ARG A 198 4.45 -11.21 15.69
N ASN A 199 5.46 -10.51 15.19
CA ASN A 199 5.91 -9.22 15.73
C ASN A 199 4.80 -8.16 15.61
N SER A 200 4.14 -8.07 14.45
CA SER A 200 3.02 -7.15 14.22
C SER A 200 1.87 -7.43 15.17
N ARG A 201 1.47 -8.69 15.37
CA ARG A 201 0.43 -9.03 16.36
C ARG A 201 0.83 -8.62 17.78
N GLN A 202 2.05 -8.97 18.22
CA GLN A 202 2.53 -8.59 19.55
C GLN A 202 2.45 -7.07 19.77
N PHE A 203 2.89 -6.30 18.78
CA PHE A 203 2.90 -4.84 18.84
C PHE A 203 1.48 -4.25 18.80
N ILE A 204 0.63 -4.65 17.84
CA ILE A 204 -0.76 -4.17 17.73
C ILE A 204 -1.55 -4.48 19.00
N ASP A 205 -1.52 -5.73 19.46
CA ASP A 205 -2.25 -6.12 20.67
C ASP A 205 -1.69 -5.41 21.91
N GLY A 206 -0.37 -5.19 21.93
CA GLY A 206 0.33 -4.48 23.00
C GLY A 206 -0.08 -3.01 23.11
N LEU A 207 -0.23 -2.32 21.98
CA LEU A 207 -0.71 -0.93 21.92
C LEU A 207 -2.17 -0.85 22.34
N ARG A 208 -3.02 -1.71 21.79
CA ARG A 208 -4.47 -1.75 22.12
C ARG A 208 -4.71 -2.00 23.60
N ARG A 209 -3.96 -2.90 24.24
CA ARG A 209 -4.04 -3.14 25.69
C ARG A 209 -3.66 -1.93 26.54
N ARG A 210 -2.86 -1.01 26.01
CA ARG A 210 -2.45 0.24 26.67
C ARG A 210 -3.40 1.40 26.37
N GLY A 211 -4.52 1.14 25.70
CA GLY A 211 -5.53 2.15 25.36
C GLY A 211 -5.21 2.97 24.10
N LEU A 212 -4.15 2.64 23.37
CA LEU A 212 -3.81 3.34 22.13
C LEU A 212 -4.66 2.80 20.97
N ASP A 213 -5.28 3.71 20.22
CA ASP A 213 -6.09 3.37 19.06
C ASP A 213 -5.21 3.13 17.84
N THR A 214 -5.25 1.90 17.33
CA THR A 214 -4.51 1.47 16.13
C THR A 214 -5.38 1.38 14.88
N LEU A 215 -6.58 1.97 14.90
CA LEU A 215 -7.60 1.84 13.87
C LEU A 215 -7.85 0.35 13.52
N ASN A 216 -8.19 0.12 12.25
CA ASN A 216 -8.46 -1.20 11.68
C ASN A 216 -7.22 -1.89 11.09
N THR A 217 -6.02 -1.51 11.53
CA THR A 217 -4.80 -2.13 11.00
C THR A 217 -4.79 -3.64 11.21
N GLN A 218 -4.29 -4.33 10.18
CA GLN A 218 -4.14 -5.79 10.13
C GLN A 218 -2.72 -6.20 9.69
N THR A 219 -1.82 -5.23 9.52
CA THR A 219 -0.53 -5.43 8.83
C THR A 219 0.64 -4.90 9.63
N ALA A 220 1.84 -4.93 9.04
CA ALA A 220 3.05 -4.39 9.64
C ALA A 220 3.10 -2.84 9.71
N ILE A 221 2.09 -2.18 9.16
CA ILE A 221 1.91 -0.73 9.21
C ILE A 221 0.90 -0.45 10.31
N VAL A 222 1.35 0.17 11.39
CA VAL A 222 0.54 0.33 12.59
C VAL A 222 0.38 1.81 12.87
N PRO A 223 -0.78 2.41 12.54
CA PRO A 223 -1.08 3.76 12.96
C PRO A 223 -1.32 3.78 14.47
N ILE A 224 -1.00 4.90 15.11
CA ILE A 224 -1.36 5.22 16.49
C ILE A 224 -2.08 6.57 16.43
N LEU A 225 -3.41 6.57 16.55
CA LEU A 225 -4.22 7.77 16.38
C LEU A 225 -3.95 8.74 17.54
N CYS A 226 -3.67 9.99 17.20
CA CYS A 226 -3.44 11.09 18.15
C CYS A 226 -4.53 12.16 18.09
N GLY A 227 -5.31 12.19 17.01
CA GLY A 227 -6.35 13.18 16.79
C GLY A 227 -5.76 14.49 16.26
N GLU A 228 -5.34 15.37 17.15
CA GLU A 228 -4.80 16.69 16.81
C GLU A 228 -3.32 16.64 16.45
N ASP A 229 -2.91 17.49 15.49
CA ASP A 229 -1.52 17.58 15.01
C ASP A 229 -0.53 17.86 16.17
N GLU A 230 -0.91 18.76 17.08
CA GLU A 230 -0.10 19.11 18.26
C GLU A 230 0.10 17.92 19.22
N ALA A 231 -0.91 17.06 19.38
CA ALA A 231 -0.78 15.85 20.18
C ALA A 231 0.19 14.86 19.51
N ALA A 232 0.12 14.72 18.18
CA ALA A 232 1.04 13.89 17.41
C ALA A 232 2.48 14.40 17.50
N TYR A 233 2.73 15.71 17.42
CA TYR A 233 4.07 16.29 17.57
C TYR A 233 4.65 16.10 18.96
N ARG A 234 3.84 16.31 20.02
CA ARG A 234 4.28 16.05 21.40
C ARG A 234 4.60 14.59 21.62
N MET A 235 3.73 13.68 21.15
CA MET A 235 3.95 12.24 21.28
C MET A 235 5.19 11.79 20.52
N THR A 236 5.39 12.29 19.30
CA THR A 236 6.61 12.05 18.50
C THR A 236 7.86 12.48 19.26
N SER A 237 7.87 13.70 19.79
CA SER A 237 9.02 14.25 20.53
C SER A 237 9.31 13.42 21.78
N ALA A 238 8.27 13.02 22.52
CA ALA A 238 8.41 12.17 23.69
C ALA A 238 9.01 10.79 23.34
N CYS A 239 8.52 10.14 22.26
CA CYS A 239 9.09 8.88 21.79
C CYS A 239 10.56 9.02 21.41
N GLN A 240 10.92 10.05 20.64
CA GLN A 240 12.28 10.23 20.16
C GLN A 240 13.27 10.59 21.28
N ASN A 241 12.82 11.33 22.31
CA ASN A 241 13.61 11.59 23.52
C ASN A 241 13.87 10.32 24.33
N ASP A 242 12.96 9.34 24.26
CA ASP A 242 13.11 8.01 24.86
C ASP A 242 13.73 6.98 23.87
N ALA A 243 14.47 7.46 22.86
CA ALA A 243 15.20 6.65 21.86
C ALA A 243 14.33 5.79 20.93
N LEU A 244 13.04 6.12 20.76
CA LEU A 244 12.14 5.49 19.80
C LEU A 244 11.88 6.41 18.61
N PHE A 245 12.47 6.11 17.45
CA PHE A 245 12.22 6.85 16.23
C PHE A 245 10.88 6.46 15.59
N VAL A 246 9.97 7.42 15.53
CA VAL A 246 8.69 7.35 14.83
C VAL A 246 8.38 8.72 14.26
N LEU A 247 7.59 8.77 13.19
CA LEU A 247 7.20 10.02 12.54
C LEU A 247 5.69 10.26 12.68
N PRO A 248 5.27 11.52 12.85
CA PRO A 248 3.87 11.90 12.78
C PRO A 248 3.43 11.95 11.31
N VAL A 249 2.15 11.67 11.11
CA VAL A 249 1.42 11.87 9.87
C VAL A 249 0.26 12.80 10.20
N VAL A 250 0.29 13.97 9.57
CA VAL A 250 -0.61 15.11 9.82
C VAL A 250 -1.23 15.59 8.50
N SER A 251 -2.12 16.58 8.58
CA SER A 251 -2.68 17.23 7.39
C SER A 251 -1.59 17.86 6.51
N PRO A 252 -1.67 17.77 5.16
CA PRO A 252 -2.77 17.25 4.35
C PRO A 252 -2.68 15.74 4.05
N ALA A 253 -1.71 15.01 4.62
CA ALA A 253 -1.50 13.59 4.30
C ALA A 253 -2.64 12.71 4.85
N VAL A 254 -3.23 13.11 5.98
CA VAL A 254 -4.46 12.56 6.56
C VAL A 254 -5.45 13.69 6.84
N PRO A 255 -6.77 13.43 6.93
CA PRO A 255 -7.73 14.47 7.26
C PRO A 255 -7.46 15.12 8.62
N ALA A 256 -7.87 16.39 8.77
CA ALA A 256 -7.78 17.10 10.05
C ALA A 256 -8.54 16.35 11.16
N GLY A 257 -7.98 16.36 12.38
CA GLY A 257 -8.49 15.60 13.52
C GLY A 257 -8.21 14.09 13.46
N LEU A 258 -7.46 13.62 12.45
CA LEU A 258 -7.03 12.22 12.32
C LEU A 258 -5.51 12.07 12.25
N ALA A 259 -4.77 13.00 12.87
CA ALA A 259 -3.33 12.93 13.02
C ALA A 259 -2.94 11.66 13.77
N ARG A 260 -1.80 11.08 13.41
CA ARG A 260 -1.35 9.80 13.96
C ARG A 260 0.17 9.67 13.89
N LEU A 261 0.74 8.84 14.74
CA LEU A 261 2.07 8.30 14.51
C LEU A 261 1.95 7.08 13.62
N ARG A 262 2.92 6.86 12.73
CA ARG A 262 2.92 5.70 11.84
C ARG A 262 4.13 4.82 12.13
N ALA A 263 3.91 3.77 12.91
CA ALA A 263 4.93 2.77 13.20
C ALA A 263 4.98 1.70 12.10
N THR A 264 6.17 1.17 11.85
CA THR A 264 6.39 0.05 10.92
C THR A 264 7.15 -1.06 11.62
N VAL A 265 6.49 -2.20 11.79
CA VAL A 265 7.09 -3.39 12.40
C VAL A 265 7.89 -4.15 11.33
N THR A 266 9.03 -4.70 11.71
CA THR A 266 9.87 -5.53 10.82
C THR A 266 10.04 -6.93 11.37
N ALA A 267 10.45 -7.87 10.50
CA ALA A 267 10.82 -9.23 10.91
C ALA A 267 12.05 -9.25 11.84
N ALA A 268 12.88 -8.21 11.80
CA ALA A 268 14.12 -8.11 12.58
C ALA A 268 13.89 -7.68 14.03
N HIS A 269 12.78 -7.01 14.34
CA HIS A 269 12.49 -6.60 15.71
C HIS A 269 12.41 -7.81 16.64
N THR A 270 13.12 -7.73 17.76
CA THR A 270 13.07 -8.70 18.84
C THR A 270 11.84 -8.47 19.73
N ARG A 271 11.47 -9.47 20.54
CA ARG A 271 10.37 -9.34 21.50
C ARG A 271 10.63 -8.25 22.54
N ASP A 272 11.89 -8.08 22.93
CA ASP A 272 12.29 -7.11 23.94
C ASP A 272 12.23 -5.69 23.38
N GLU A 273 12.73 -5.45 22.16
CA GLU A 273 12.58 -4.17 21.45
C GLU A 273 11.11 -3.77 21.29
N ILE A 274 10.24 -4.72 20.92
CA ILE A 274 8.79 -4.47 20.83
C ILE A 274 8.23 -4.11 22.20
N SER A 275 8.63 -4.82 23.26
CA SER A 275 8.13 -4.55 24.62
C SER A 275 8.59 -3.17 25.12
N SER A 276 9.86 -2.82 24.92
CA SER A 276 10.40 -1.50 25.24
C SER A 276 9.70 -0.39 24.44
N ALA A 277 9.46 -0.59 23.14
CA ALA A 277 8.73 0.38 22.33
C ALA A 277 7.29 0.60 22.84
N LEU A 278 6.60 -0.46 23.25
CA LEU A 278 5.25 -0.37 23.82
C LEU A 278 5.22 0.45 25.12
N ASP A 279 6.20 0.26 26.00
CA ASP A 279 6.30 1.04 27.24
C ASP A 279 6.58 2.53 26.96
N ILE A 280 7.41 2.82 25.94
CA ILE A 280 7.67 4.19 25.48
C ILE A 280 6.40 4.82 24.92
N PHE A 281 5.67 4.11 24.04
CA PHE A 281 4.42 4.60 23.48
C PHE A 281 3.37 4.88 24.56
N GLU A 282 3.29 4.06 25.60
CA GLU A 282 2.39 4.29 26.72
C GLU A 282 2.72 5.60 27.46
N ARG A 283 3.98 5.77 27.85
CA ARG A 283 4.43 7.00 28.54
C ARG A 283 4.23 8.23 27.66
N ALA A 284 4.61 8.14 26.39
CA ALA A 284 4.45 9.21 25.42
C ALA A 284 2.97 9.56 25.18
N GLY A 285 2.10 8.55 25.10
CA GLY A 285 0.66 8.73 24.94
C GLY A 285 0.00 9.42 26.13
N ARG A 286 0.41 9.09 27.35
CA ARG A 286 -0.04 9.79 28.58
C ARG A 286 0.50 11.22 28.63
N HIS A 287 1.78 11.41 28.30
CA HIS A 287 2.41 12.73 28.27
C HIS A 287 1.79 13.68 27.25
N SER A 288 1.37 13.17 26.09
CA SER A 288 0.79 13.97 25.01
C SER A 288 -0.71 14.23 25.16
N GLY A 289 -1.38 13.51 26.08
CA GLY A 289 -2.82 13.54 26.30
C GLY A 289 -3.63 12.69 25.33
N VAL A 290 -2.98 11.75 24.62
CA VAL A 290 -3.64 10.80 23.70
C VAL A 290 -4.37 9.69 24.48
N ILE A 291 -3.82 9.29 25.62
CA ILE A 291 -4.44 8.36 26.58
C ILE A 291 -4.34 8.92 27.99
N SER A 292 -5.19 8.44 28.90
CA SER A 292 -5.21 8.84 30.32
C SER A 292 -4.19 8.08 31.17
#